data_AF-A0A645C8F7-F1
#
_entry.id   AF-A0A645C8F7-F1
#
_cell.length_a   1.000
_cell.length_b   1.000
_cell.length_c   1.000
_cell.angle_alpha   90.00
_cell.angle_beta   90.00
_cell.angle_gamma   90.00
#
_symmetry.space_group_name_H-M   'P 1'
#
loop_
_entity.id
_entity.type
_entity.pdbx_description
1 polymer ?
#
loop_
_entity_poly.entity_id
_entity_poly.type
_entity_poly.pdbx_seq_one_letter_code
_entity_poly.pdbx_strand_id
1 'polypeptide(L)'
;MRNINIPSKLRSIGASTFQDCVELRGSLELPSGLQTIGTSAFSRCISISNLTIPSSVKSLGQFLFRSWTPAQRIFVYSSFANGNEIDSSGGGNGAWASSQADIYVNLEDCGSSIIGKGAFYNCNSNSVLVIPEGIETIEEDAFYLSNFKTIRIPKTVSTIGEGAFNRCLGTEAIIVDHENSDYTSLDGVLYNKAKTVLISYPGSKATEELIIPEGVEKISVFAFVSCSGLKTITLPMSMKQVDNGAFAYSSVRKLILKRDINPLTVISFYLAYIDEILVPNSVVSDYINHYSYKAMVAKIKGY
;
A
#
# COMPACT_ATOMS: atom_id res chain seq x y z
N MET A 1 -0.12 36.26 5.99
CA MET A 1 1.34 36.44 5.71
C MET A 1 1.62 35.85 4.35
N ARG A 2 2.26 36.57 3.41
CA ARG A 2 2.42 36.10 2.01
C ARG A 2 3.73 35.37 1.73
N ASN A 3 4.82 35.79 2.39
CA ASN A 3 6.14 35.19 2.29
C ASN A 3 6.68 34.95 3.70
N ILE A 4 7.49 33.90 3.85
CA ILE A 4 8.18 33.59 5.09
C ILE A 4 9.67 33.37 4.79
N ASN A 5 10.52 33.88 5.67
CA ASN A 5 11.93 33.54 5.68
C ASN A 5 12.19 32.55 6.82
N ILE A 6 12.49 31.29 6.49
CA ILE A 6 12.76 30.25 7.47
C ILE A 6 14.27 30.21 7.75
N PRO A 7 14.72 30.40 9.01
CA PRO A 7 16.14 30.41 9.33
C PRO A 7 16.84 29.09 8.98
N SER A 8 18.01 29.15 8.35
CA SER A 8 18.80 27.96 7.96
C SER A 8 19.24 27.09 9.15
N LYS A 9 19.35 27.67 10.35
CA LYS A 9 19.70 26.97 11.59
C LYS A 9 18.50 26.33 12.30
N LEU A 10 17.28 26.49 11.79
CA LEU A 10 16.07 25.93 12.41
C LEU A 10 16.17 24.39 12.45
N ARG A 11 15.91 23.81 13.63
CA ARG A 11 15.94 22.36 13.86
C ARG A 11 14.56 21.74 14.07
N SER A 12 13.56 22.54 14.45
CA SER A 12 12.21 22.06 14.68
C SER A 12 11.18 23.11 14.28
N ILE A 13 10.08 22.67 13.69
CA ILE A 13 8.86 23.45 13.52
C ILE A 13 7.84 22.90 14.53
N GLY A 14 7.32 23.76 15.40
CA GLY A 14 6.37 23.36 16.44
C GLY A 14 5.00 22.95 15.87
N ALA A 15 4.19 22.32 16.72
CA ALA A 15 2.80 21.99 16.37
C ALA A 15 2.03 23.25 15.94
N SER A 16 1.22 23.13 14.89
CA SER A 16 0.36 24.19 14.35
C SER A 16 1.06 25.50 13.95
N THR A 17 2.38 25.55 13.81
CA THR A 17 3.14 26.79 13.56
C THR A 17 2.64 27.59 12.34
N PHE A 18 2.29 26.91 11.25
CA PHE A 18 1.74 27.52 10.04
C PHE A 18 0.28 27.12 9.80
N GLN A 19 -0.41 26.57 10.80
CA GLN A 19 -1.81 26.21 10.65
C GLN A 19 -2.63 27.44 10.19
N ASP A 20 -3.53 27.23 9.23
CA ASP A 20 -4.41 28.27 8.68
C ASP A 20 -3.68 29.44 7.99
N CYS A 21 -2.41 29.26 7.60
CA CYS A 21 -1.69 30.22 6.75
C CYS A 21 -2.17 30.18 5.29
N VAL A 22 -3.44 30.53 5.07
CA VAL A 22 -4.11 30.49 3.75
C VAL A 22 -3.56 31.48 2.73
N GLU A 23 -2.77 32.47 3.17
CA GLU A 23 -2.13 33.48 2.30
C GLU A 23 -0.67 33.12 1.95
N LEU A 24 -0.09 32.10 2.60
CA LEU A 24 1.28 31.68 2.33
C LEU A 24 1.27 30.92 1.01
N ARG A 25 1.90 31.50 -0.01
CA ARG A 25 1.76 31.08 -1.40
C ARG A 25 3.09 30.76 -2.06
N GLY A 26 3.03 29.93 -3.10
CA GLY A 26 4.19 29.52 -3.88
C GLY A 26 4.91 28.30 -3.28
N SER A 27 6.14 28.06 -3.73
CA SER A 27 6.99 26.98 -3.23
C SER A 27 7.60 27.35 -1.88
N LEU A 28 7.55 26.42 -0.93
CA LEU A 28 8.20 26.54 0.37
C LEU A 28 9.30 25.48 0.50
N GLU A 29 10.53 25.94 0.70
CA GLU A 29 11.69 25.09 0.99
C GLU A 29 12.00 25.17 2.48
N LEU A 30 12.00 24.01 3.15
CA LEU A 30 12.38 23.92 4.56
C LEU A 30 13.90 23.73 4.68
N PRO A 31 14.51 24.23 5.77
CA PRO A 31 15.96 24.25 5.89
C PRO A 31 16.54 22.83 6.00
N SER A 32 17.66 22.57 5.31
CA SER A 32 18.30 21.25 5.17
C SER A 32 18.79 20.58 6.46
N GLY A 33 18.74 21.28 7.59
CA GLY A 33 19.05 20.70 8.91
C GLY A 33 17.84 20.53 9.82
N LEU A 34 16.63 20.73 9.31
CA LEU A 34 15.37 20.54 10.04
C LEU A 34 15.23 19.07 10.44
N GLN A 35 14.97 18.79 11.72
CA GLN A 35 14.88 17.42 12.25
C GLN A 35 13.43 17.00 12.53
N THR A 36 12.56 17.95 12.89
CA THR A 36 11.21 17.65 13.36
C THR A 36 10.20 18.66 12.85
N ILE A 37 9.02 18.18 12.45
CA ILE A 37 7.87 19.01 12.10
C ILE A 37 6.67 18.55 12.94
N GLY A 38 6.14 19.43 13.77
CA GLY A 38 5.08 19.11 14.72
C GLY A 38 3.72 18.87 14.09
N THR A 39 2.81 18.33 14.91
CA THR A 39 1.41 18.03 14.54
C THR A 39 0.73 19.22 13.89
N SER A 40 0.05 19.00 12.75
CA SER A 40 -0.73 20.00 12.02
C SER A 40 0.03 21.27 11.62
N ALA A 41 1.37 21.26 11.60
CA ALA A 41 2.15 22.47 11.37
C ALA A 41 1.83 23.18 10.05
N PHE A 42 1.43 22.47 8.99
CA PHE A 42 1.00 23.03 7.70
C PHE A 42 -0.48 22.76 7.38
N SER A 43 -1.29 22.42 8.40
CA SER A 43 -2.71 22.15 8.22
C SER A 43 -3.44 23.37 7.65
N ARG A 44 -4.29 23.16 6.65
CA ARG A 44 -5.08 24.22 5.97
C ARG A 44 -4.24 25.33 5.30
N CYS A 45 -2.97 25.07 4.99
CA CYS A 45 -2.12 25.94 4.14
C CYS A 45 -2.46 25.78 2.64
N ILE A 46 -3.67 26.15 2.23
CA ILE A 46 -4.21 25.82 0.90
C ILE A 46 -3.56 26.55 -0.29
N SER A 47 -2.79 27.60 -0.04
CA SER A 47 -2.16 28.42 -1.10
C SER A 47 -0.71 28.05 -1.41
N ILE A 48 -0.08 27.18 -0.60
CA ILE A 48 1.27 26.66 -0.86
C ILE A 48 1.17 25.74 -2.07
N SER A 49 1.90 26.02 -3.15
CA SER A 49 1.85 25.18 -4.35
C SER A 49 2.73 23.94 -4.20
N ASN A 50 3.92 24.11 -3.61
CA ASN A 50 4.90 23.05 -3.44
C ASN A 50 5.54 23.17 -2.05
N LEU A 51 5.80 22.04 -1.40
CA LEU A 51 6.59 21.99 -0.17
C LEU A 51 7.62 20.87 -0.25
N THR A 52 8.88 21.20 0.00
CA THR A 52 9.94 20.20 0.11
C THR A 52 10.24 19.92 1.57
N ILE A 53 10.02 18.67 1.99
CA ILE A 53 10.45 18.17 3.30
C ILE A 53 11.88 17.63 3.17
N PRO A 54 12.88 18.21 3.86
CA PRO A 54 14.29 17.88 3.68
C PRO A 54 14.64 16.50 4.23
N SER A 55 15.66 15.85 3.64
CA SER A 55 16.13 14.50 4.00
C SER A 55 16.58 14.37 5.45
N SER A 56 16.89 15.49 6.10
CA SER A 56 17.29 15.55 7.51
C SER A 56 16.13 15.36 8.50
N VAL A 57 14.87 15.42 8.05
CA VAL A 57 13.70 15.30 8.93
C VAL A 57 13.52 13.85 9.35
N LYS A 58 13.50 13.64 10.67
CA LYS A 58 13.39 12.33 11.31
C LYS A 58 11.99 12.05 11.86
N SER A 59 11.19 13.08 12.06
CA SER A 59 9.86 12.96 12.66
C SER A 59 8.89 13.99 12.08
N LEU A 60 7.72 13.48 11.67
CA LEU A 60 6.58 14.25 11.21
C LEU A 60 5.41 14.02 12.17
N GLY A 61 4.80 15.12 12.61
CA GLY A 61 3.59 15.11 13.43
C GLY A 61 2.35 14.77 12.61
N GLN A 62 1.30 14.40 13.33
CA GLN A 62 0.02 13.96 12.75
C GLN A 62 -0.66 15.09 11.98
N PHE A 63 -1.44 14.76 10.94
CA PHE A 63 -2.27 15.70 10.18
C PHE A 63 -1.52 16.90 9.59
N LEU A 64 -0.24 16.71 9.28
CA LEU A 64 0.65 17.80 8.88
C LEU A 64 0.11 18.58 7.67
N PHE A 65 -0.51 17.85 6.74
CA PHE A 65 -1.05 18.38 5.47
C PHE A 65 -2.58 18.28 5.39
N ARG A 66 -3.27 18.28 6.54
CA ARG A 66 -4.74 18.21 6.55
C ARG A 66 -5.34 19.32 5.70
N SER A 67 -6.31 18.96 4.86
CA SER A 67 -7.01 19.85 3.92
C SER A 67 -6.16 20.38 2.78
N TRP A 68 -4.98 19.80 2.52
CA TRP A 68 -4.29 20.04 1.26
C TRP A 68 -5.03 19.37 0.11
N THR A 69 -4.98 20.00 -1.06
CA THR A 69 -5.71 19.57 -2.26
C THR A 69 -4.79 18.97 -3.32
N PRO A 70 -5.31 18.24 -4.32
CA PRO A 70 -4.50 17.71 -5.43
C PRO A 70 -3.75 18.77 -6.25
N ALA A 71 -4.10 20.06 -6.12
CA ALA A 71 -3.36 21.14 -6.76
C ALA A 71 -1.99 21.42 -6.11
N GLN A 72 -1.75 20.88 -4.91
CA GLN A 72 -0.54 21.09 -4.13
C GLN A 72 0.35 19.85 -4.21
N ARG A 73 1.67 20.07 -4.21
CA ARG A 73 2.67 19.00 -4.28
C ARG A 73 3.54 18.97 -3.04
N ILE A 74 3.82 17.77 -2.56
CA ILE A 74 4.76 17.55 -1.47
C ILE A 74 5.93 16.75 -2.01
N PHE A 75 7.12 17.33 -1.93
CA PHE A 75 8.37 16.68 -2.27
C PHE A 75 9.00 16.14 -0.99
N VAL A 76 9.31 14.86 -1.00
CA VAL A 76 9.94 14.16 0.13
C VAL A 76 11.14 13.37 -0.34
N TYR A 77 12.14 13.18 0.52
CA TYR A 77 13.31 12.34 0.21
C TYR A 77 13.11 10.90 0.68
N SER A 78 13.60 9.90 -0.05
CA SER A 78 13.36 8.48 0.28
C SER A 78 13.80 8.04 1.68
N SER A 79 14.74 8.77 2.30
CA SER A 79 15.22 8.52 3.67
C SER A 79 14.18 8.71 4.78
N PHE A 80 12.93 9.04 4.45
CA PHE A 80 11.82 9.02 5.41
C PHE A 80 11.54 7.58 5.88
N ALA A 81 12.23 7.15 6.94
CA ALA A 81 11.67 6.17 7.85
C ALA A 81 10.77 6.95 8.82
N ASN A 82 9.47 6.61 8.86
CA ASN A 82 8.62 7.16 9.89
C ASN A 82 9.06 6.52 11.22
N GLY A 83 9.85 7.24 12.02
CA GLY A 83 10.24 6.81 13.37
C GLY A 83 9.07 6.74 14.36
N ASN A 84 7.85 6.98 13.88
CA ASN A 84 6.64 6.69 14.63
C ASN A 84 6.30 5.22 14.35
N GLU A 85 6.52 4.37 15.36
CA GLU A 85 5.95 3.03 15.42
C GLU A 85 4.52 3.07 14.88
N ILE A 86 4.23 2.21 13.90
CA ILE A 86 2.86 1.88 13.53
C ILE A 86 2.26 1.28 14.81
N ASP A 87 1.64 2.11 15.65
CA ASP A 87 0.91 1.59 16.80
C ASP A 87 -0.20 0.69 16.23
N SER A 88 -0.05 -0.59 16.51
CA SER A 88 -0.95 -1.70 16.26
C SER A 88 -2.40 -1.47 16.70
N SER A 89 -2.71 -0.38 17.40
CA SER A 89 -4.05 0.00 17.85
C SER A 89 -4.99 0.55 16.77
N GLY A 90 -4.55 0.69 15.51
CA GLY A 90 -5.46 0.90 14.36
C GLY A 90 -6.15 2.27 14.28
N GLY A 91 -5.73 3.24 15.09
CA GLY A 91 -6.24 4.63 15.10
C GLY A 91 -5.26 5.70 14.58
N GLY A 92 -4.19 5.30 13.88
CA GLY A 92 -3.08 6.17 13.53
C GLY A 92 -3.47 7.33 12.60
N ASN A 93 -3.40 8.55 13.10
CA ASN A 93 -3.46 9.75 12.26
C ASN A 93 -2.05 10.06 11.75
N GLY A 94 -1.66 9.52 10.60
CA GLY A 94 -0.35 9.80 9.98
C GLY A 94 -0.16 11.28 9.63
N ALA A 95 1.08 11.68 9.31
CA ALA A 95 1.35 13.03 8.78
C ALA A 95 0.55 13.35 7.52
N TRP A 96 0.24 12.30 6.75
CA TRP A 96 -0.50 12.32 5.49
C TRP A 96 -2.01 12.22 5.64
N ALA A 97 -2.50 11.94 6.86
CA ALA A 97 -3.91 11.72 7.11
C ALA A 97 -4.75 12.95 6.72
N SER A 98 -5.84 12.72 5.98
CA SER A 98 -6.75 13.77 5.50
C SER A 98 -6.10 14.83 4.57
N SER A 99 -4.95 14.52 3.96
CA SER A 99 -4.36 15.27 2.85
C SER A 99 -4.74 14.65 1.52
N GLN A 100 -5.07 15.46 0.52
CA GLN A 100 -5.25 15.04 -0.88
C GLN A 100 -4.14 15.57 -1.80
N ALA A 101 -3.04 16.08 -1.24
CA ALA A 101 -1.91 16.56 -2.02
C ALA A 101 -1.27 15.43 -2.84
N ASP A 102 -0.74 15.77 -4.01
CA ASP A 102 0.14 14.86 -4.74
C ASP A 102 1.48 14.72 -4.02
N ILE A 103 1.92 13.48 -3.79
CA ILE A 103 3.22 13.21 -3.17
C ILE A 103 4.21 12.79 -4.24
N TYR A 104 5.33 13.50 -4.29
CA TYR A 104 6.48 13.22 -5.14
C TYR A 104 7.66 12.80 -4.27
N VAL A 105 8.14 11.58 -4.46
CA VAL A 105 9.36 11.10 -3.80
C VAL A 105 10.55 11.51 -4.67
N ASN A 106 11.44 12.32 -4.12
CA ASN A 106 12.69 12.73 -4.76
C ASN A 106 13.86 11.87 -4.22
N LEU A 107 14.75 11.44 -5.12
CA LEU A 107 15.95 10.67 -4.79
C LEU A 107 17.25 11.46 -4.87
N GLU A 108 17.24 12.66 -5.45
CA GLU A 108 18.45 13.34 -5.91
C GLU A 108 19.48 13.60 -4.80
N ASP A 109 19.08 13.65 -3.52
CA ASP A 109 19.99 14.02 -2.40
C ASP A 109 20.03 13.06 -1.21
N CYS A 110 19.44 11.85 -1.28
CA CYS A 110 19.33 10.99 -0.09
C CYS A 110 20.27 9.78 -0.07
N GLY A 111 20.85 9.36 -1.20
CA GLY A 111 21.73 8.19 -1.28
C GLY A 111 21.10 6.89 -0.75
N SER A 112 19.79 6.91 -0.46
CA SER A 112 19.03 5.82 0.14
C SER A 112 18.18 5.18 -0.94
N SER A 113 18.45 3.92 -1.23
CA SER A 113 17.67 3.09 -2.14
C SER A 113 16.44 2.47 -1.47
N ILE A 114 16.01 2.99 -0.32
CA ILE A 114 14.99 2.38 0.54
C ILE A 114 13.83 3.36 0.78
N ILE A 115 12.60 2.89 0.61
CA ILE A 115 11.39 3.47 1.20
C ILE A 115 11.10 2.73 2.49
N GLY A 116 11.28 3.41 3.62
CA GLY A 116 11.26 2.79 4.94
C GLY A 116 9.88 2.30 5.40
N LYS A 117 9.89 1.44 6.42
CA LYS A 117 8.68 0.90 7.06
C LYS A 117 7.71 2.02 7.45
N GLY A 118 6.46 1.92 7.00
CA GLY A 118 5.39 2.88 7.32
C GLY A 118 5.60 4.32 6.83
N ALA A 119 6.57 4.58 5.93
CA ALA A 119 6.95 5.93 5.48
C ALA A 119 5.76 6.79 5.01
N PHE A 120 4.83 6.16 4.31
CA PHE A 120 3.66 6.78 3.69
C PHE A 120 2.35 6.29 4.28
N TYR A 121 2.36 5.76 5.51
CA TYR A 121 1.16 5.28 6.20
C TYR A 121 -0.02 6.28 6.09
N ASN A 122 -1.18 5.77 5.65
CA ASN A 122 -2.44 6.51 5.51
C ASN A 122 -2.32 7.78 4.64
N CYS A 123 -1.56 7.69 3.55
CA CYS A 123 -1.45 8.76 2.56
C CYS A 123 -2.64 8.78 1.60
N ASN A 124 -3.41 9.87 1.55
CA ASN A 124 -4.69 9.93 0.83
C ASN A 124 -4.68 10.78 -0.46
N SER A 125 -3.74 10.52 -1.36
CA SER A 125 -3.49 11.37 -2.54
C SER A 125 -4.47 11.19 -3.72
N ASN A 126 -5.18 10.06 -3.83
CA ASN A 126 -6.03 9.65 -4.98
C ASN A 126 -5.36 9.84 -6.37
N SER A 127 -4.04 9.93 -6.40
CA SER A 127 -3.21 10.27 -7.56
C SER A 127 -2.36 9.06 -7.99
N VAL A 128 -1.49 9.27 -8.98
CA VAL A 128 -0.51 8.27 -9.39
C VAL A 128 0.73 8.39 -8.50
N LEU A 129 1.04 7.33 -7.74
CA LEU A 129 2.31 7.19 -7.07
C LEU A 129 3.36 6.70 -8.08
N VAL A 130 4.36 7.54 -8.36
CA VAL A 130 5.54 7.14 -9.12
C VAL A 130 6.67 6.88 -8.15
N ILE A 131 7.07 5.60 -8.04
CA ILE A 131 8.28 5.26 -7.29
C ILE A 131 9.48 5.59 -8.19
N PRO A 132 10.40 6.45 -7.73
CA PRO A 132 11.49 6.96 -8.57
C PRO A 132 12.61 5.92 -8.81
N GLU A 133 13.27 6.04 -9.96
CA GLU A 133 14.43 5.22 -10.36
C GLU A 133 15.60 5.36 -9.38
N GLY A 134 16.09 4.24 -8.83
CA GLY A 134 17.14 4.21 -7.80
C GLY A 134 16.63 3.71 -6.44
N ILE A 135 15.32 3.61 -6.23
CA ILE A 135 14.76 2.80 -5.13
C ILE A 135 14.95 1.32 -5.46
N GLU A 136 15.56 0.59 -4.55
CA GLU A 136 15.79 -0.85 -4.58
C GLU A 136 14.84 -1.59 -3.64
N THR A 137 14.51 -0.99 -2.48
CA THR A 137 13.71 -1.62 -1.43
C THR A 137 12.50 -0.77 -1.04
N ILE A 138 11.34 -1.40 -0.98
CA ILE A 138 10.13 -0.88 -0.35
C ILE A 138 9.89 -1.76 0.87
N GLU A 139 10.02 -1.23 2.08
CA GLU A 139 9.90 -2.04 3.30
C GLU A 139 8.44 -2.37 3.65
N GLU A 140 8.29 -3.20 4.68
CA GLU A 140 6.99 -3.63 5.24
C GLU A 140 6.08 -2.42 5.52
N ASP A 141 4.80 -2.54 5.15
CA ASP A 141 3.77 -1.52 5.40
C ASP A 141 4.10 -0.09 4.92
N ALA A 142 5.09 0.08 4.03
CA ALA A 142 5.55 1.39 3.56
C ALA A 142 4.40 2.31 3.11
N PHE A 143 3.38 1.76 2.47
CA PHE A 143 2.18 2.46 2.01
C PHE A 143 0.89 1.92 2.64
N TYR A 144 0.95 1.30 3.82
CA TYR A 144 -0.25 0.78 4.50
C TYR A 144 -1.35 1.84 4.64
N LEU A 145 -2.60 1.47 4.35
CA LEU A 145 -3.78 2.37 4.32
C LEU A 145 -3.70 3.55 3.34
N SER A 146 -2.74 3.56 2.41
CA SER A 146 -2.60 4.67 1.46
C SER A 146 -3.58 4.54 0.30
N ASN A 147 -4.07 5.67 -0.19
CA ASN A 147 -5.04 5.73 -1.26
C ASN A 147 -4.42 6.39 -2.51
N PHE A 148 -3.67 5.61 -3.29
CA PHE A 148 -3.20 6.01 -4.62
C PHE A 148 -4.02 5.29 -5.68
N LYS A 149 -4.41 5.99 -6.75
CA LYS A 149 -5.18 5.41 -7.85
C LYS A 149 -4.36 4.41 -8.66
N THR A 150 -3.09 4.72 -8.90
CA THR A 150 -2.15 3.86 -9.62
C THR A 150 -0.79 3.93 -8.97
N ILE A 151 -0.10 2.79 -8.88
CA ILE A 151 1.27 2.70 -8.37
C ILE A 151 2.18 2.29 -9.52
N ARG A 152 3.28 3.00 -9.74
CA ARG A 152 4.31 2.68 -10.74
C ARG A 152 5.60 2.29 -10.05
N ILE A 153 6.05 1.06 -10.30
CA ILE A 153 7.27 0.47 -9.75
C ILE A 153 8.37 0.53 -10.83
N PRO A 154 9.53 1.17 -10.56
CA PRO A 154 10.62 1.34 -11.53
C PRO A 154 11.42 0.05 -11.69
N LYS A 155 12.38 0.04 -12.61
CA LYS A 155 13.20 -1.16 -12.88
C LYS A 155 14.15 -1.53 -11.74
N THR A 156 14.51 -0.58 -10.89
CA THR A 156 15.51 -0.76 -9.82
C THR A 156 14.97 -1.47 -8.58
N VAL A 157 13.65 -1.51 -8.38
CA VAL A 157 13.04 -2.16 -7.22
C VAL A 157 13.24 -3.67 -7.30
N SER A 158 13.98 -4.22 -6.35
CA SER A 158 14.31 -5.64 -6.23
C SER A 158 13.70 -6.27 -4.96
N THR A 159 13.29 -5.45 -3.98
CA THR A 159 12.64 -5.92 -2.75
C THR A 159 11.36 -5.14 -2.43
N ILE A 160 10.27 -5.87 -2.22
CA ILE A 160 8.98 -5.36 -1.74
C ILE A 160 8.61 -6.16 -0.48
N GLY A 161 8.57 -5.47 0.64
CA GLY A 161 8.26 -6.02 1.95
C GLY A 161 6.80 -6.46 2.07
N GLU A 162 6.57 -7.33 3.04
CA GLU A 162 5.22 -7.82 3.34
C GLU A 162 4.27 -6.66 3.62
N GLY A 163 3.07 -6.71 3.04
CA GLY A 163 2.07 -5.68 3.28
C GLY A 163 2.44 -4.26 2.81
N ALA A 164 3.50 -4.06 2.02
CA ALA A 164 3.92 -2.74 1.55
C ALA A 164 2.77 -1.91 0.93
N PHE A 165 1.81 -2.58 0.26
CA PHE A 165 0.60 -1.98 -0.34
C PHE A 165 -0.70 -2.45 0.33
N ASN A 166 -0.64 -2.91 1.58
CA ASN A 166 -1.80 -3.42 2.30
C ASN A 166 -2.83 -2.30 2.57
N ARG A 167 -4.11 -2.64 2.39
CA ARG A 167 -5.25 -1.71 2.50
C ARG A 167 -5.10 -0.46 1.63
N CYS A 168 -4.46 -0.59 0.48
CA CYS A 168 -4.48 0.45 -0.55
C CYS A 168 -5.82 0.46 -1.31
N LEU A 169 -6.88 0.93 -0.63
CA LEU A 169 -8.26 0.70 -1.04
C LEU A 169 -8.62 1.28 -2.40
N GLY A 170 -8.09 2.46 -2.77
CA GLY A 170 -8.41 3.10 -4.06
C GLY A 170 -7.46 2.76 -5.20
N THR A 171 -6.50 1.84 -5.01
CA THR A 171 -5.61 1.43 -6.09
C THR A 171 -6.35 0.59 -7.12
N GLU A 172 -6.39 1.08 -8.35
CA GLU A 172 -7.00 0.42 -9.51
C GLU A 172 -5.99 -0.45 -10.26
N ALA A 173 -4.71 -0.08 -10.25
CA ALA A 173 -3.64 -0.79 -10.92
C ALA A 173 -2.26 -0.56 -10.27
N ILE A 174 -1.45 -1.62 -10.26
CA ILE A 174 -0.01 -1.57 -9.99
C ILE A 174 0.70 -1.88 -11.32
N ILE A 175 1.51 -0.95 -11.80
CA ILE A 175 2.27 -1.04 -13.03
C ILE A 175 3.74 -1.23 -12.66
N VAL A 176 4.41 -2.19 -13.29
CA VAL A 176 5.83 -2.44 -13.12
C VAL A 176 6.53 -2.14 -14.43
N ASP A 177 7.68 -1.46 -14.37
CA ASP A 177 8.52 -1.24 -15.54
C ASP A 177 8.87 -2.59 -16.21
N HIS A 178 8.79 -2.64 -17.54
CA HIS A 178 9.11 -3.83 -18.32
C HIS A 178 10.56 -4.33 -18.13
N GLU A 179 11.50 -3.42 -17.82
CA GLU A 179 12.91 -3.72 -17.55
C GLU A 179 13.15 -4.23 -16.12
N ASN A 180 12.16 -4.19 -15.21
CA ASN A 180 12.33 -4.67 -13.84
C ASN A 180 12.69 -6.17 -13.84
N SER A 181 13.74 -6.56 -13.11
CA SER A 181 14.27 -7.93 -13.08
C SER A 181 13.49 -8.88 -12.16
N ASP A 182 12.82 -8.35 -11.14
CA ASP A 182 12.31 -9.13 -9.99
C ASP A 182 10.78 -9.19 -9.93
N TYR A 183 10.11 -8.23 -10.56
CA TYR A 183 8.66 -8.07 -10.54
C TYR A 183 8.08 -7.87 -11.95
N THR A 184 6.79 -8.11 -12.06
CA THR A 184 6.01 -7.83 -13.28
C THR A 184 4.58 -7.50 -12.89
N SER A 185 3.90 -6.73 -13.74
CA SER A 185 2.45 -6.57 -13.67
C SER A 185 1.77 -7.42 -14.75
N LEU A 186 0.59 -7.96 -14.44
CA LEU A 186 -0.33 -8.53 -15.42
C LEU A 186 -1.72 -7.96 -15.12
N ASP A 187 -2.30 -7.22 -16.07
CA ASP A 187 -3.56 -6.52 -15.92
C ASP A 187 -3.65 -5.64 -14.66
N GLY A 188 -2.54 -5.02 -14.27
CA GLY A 188 -2.46 -4.17 -13.08
C GLY A 188 -2.30 -4.93 -11.76
N VAL A 189 -2.20 -6.26 -11.77
CA VAL A 189 -1.92 -7.09 -10.58
C VAL A 189 -0.41 -7.35 -10.47
N LEU A 190 0.14 -7.24 -9.27
CA LEU A 190 1.57 -7.37 -9.02
C LEU A 190 1.97 -8.83 -8.78
N TYR A 191 2.98 -9.29 -9.51
CA TYR A 191 3.60 -10.60 -9.37
C TYR A 191 5.13 -10.48 -9.27
N ASN A 192 5.79 -11.55 -8.82
CA ASN A 192 7.22 -11.73 -9.10
C ASN A 192 7.45 -11.91 -10.62
N LYS A 193 8.69 -11.73 -11.09
CA LYS A 193 9.02 -11.72 -12.52
C LYS A 193 8.56 -12.98 -13.24
N ALA A 194 8.75 -14.14 -12.61
CA ALA A 194 8.37 -15.45 -13.13
C ALA A 194 6.85 -15.71 -13.10
N LYS A 195 6.05 -14.83 -12.48
CA LYS A 195 4.60 -14.98 -12.26
C LYS A 195 4.24 -16.25 -11.48
N THR A 196 5.13 -16.73 -10.63
CA THR A 196 4.88 -17.86 -9.71
C THR A 196 4.29 -17.40 -8.37
N VAL A 197 4.40 -16.11 -8.04
CA VAL A 197 3.87 -15.53 -6.80
C VAL A 197 3.00 -14.31 -7.14
N LEU A 198 1.72 -14.34 -6.72
CA LEU A 198 0.86 -13.17 -6.71
C LEU A 198 1.10 -12.40 -5.41
N ILE A 199 1.63 -11.18 -5.54
CA ILE A 199 2.12 -10.39 -4.42
C ILE A 199 1.03 -9.44 -3.92
N SER A 200 0.35 -8.74 -4.83
CA SER A 200 -0.68 -7.77 -4.47
C SER A 200 -1.70 -7.57 -5.57
N TYR A 201 -2.97 -7.57 -5.19
CA TYR A 201 -4.12 -7.27 -6.01
C TYR A 201 -4.65 -5.86 -5.67
N PRO A 202 -4.90 -4.98 -6.66
CA PRO A 202 -5.34 -3.61 -6.38
C PRO A 202 -6.73 -3.54 -5.74
N GLY A 203 -6.87 -2.76 -4.66
CA GLY A 203 -8.08 -2.70 -3.83
C GLY A 203 -9.36 -2.24 -4.54
N SER A 204 -9.24 -1.36 -5.53
CA SER A 204 -10.32 -0.79 -6.33
C SER A 204 -10.34 -1.30 -7.77
N LYS A 205 -9.62 -2.38 -8.09
CA LYS A 205 -9.70 -2.98 -9.42
C LYS A 205 -11.13 -3.45 -9.69
N ALA A 206 -11.75 -2.89 -10.74
CA ALA A 206 -13.14 -3.11 -11.13
C ALA A 206 -13.38 -4.47 -11.82
N THR A 207 -12.94 -5.55 -11.19
CA THR A 207 -13.09 -6.91 -11.69
C THR A 207 -13.87 -7.72 -10.66
N GLU A 208 -14.99 -8.32 -11.06
CA GLU A 208 -15.82 -9.13 -10.17
C GLU A 208 -15.34 -10.59 -10.07
N GLU A 209 -14.68 -11.09 -11.12
CA GLU A 209 -14.19 -12.46 -11.19
C GLU A 209 -12.73 -12.51 -11.66
N LEU A 210 -11.89 -13.22 -10.92
CA LEU A 210 -10.49 -13.42 -11.26
C LEU A 210 -10.20 -14.91 -11.45
N ILE A 211 -9.70 -15.27 -12.62
CA ILE A 211 -9.02 -16.55 -12.83
C ILE A 211 -7.53 -16.28 -12.65
N ILE A 212 -6.93 -16.79 -11.58
CA ILE A 212 -5.49 -16.66 -11.38
C ILE A 212 -4.79 -17.51 -12.46
N PRO A 213 -3.80 -16.95 -13.20
CA PRO A 213 -3.15 -17.66 -14.29
C PRO A 213 -2.49 -18.98 -13.86
N GLU A 214 -2.49 -19.98 -14.74
CA GLU A 214 -1.67 -21.17 -14.55
C GLU A 214 -0.18 -20.80 -14.51
N GLY A 215 0.58 -21.49 -13.65
CA GLY A 215 1.96 -21.17 -13.31
C GLY A 215 2.10 -20.39 -12.00
N VAL A 216 1.03 -19.73 -11.51
CA VAL A 216 1.04 -19.13 -10.17
C VAL A 216 0.97 -20.25 -9.13
N GLU A 217 1.95 -20.28 -8.24
CA GLU A 217 2.13 -21.31 -7.21
C GLU A 217 1.81 -20.81 -5.80
N LYS A 218 1.92 -19.49 -5.58
CA LYS A 218 1.75 -18.88 -4.27
C LYS A 218 0.94 -17.58 -4.32
N ILE A 219 0.09 -17.38 -3.32
CA ILE A 219 -0.53 -16.08 -2.98
C ILE A 219 0.08 -15.57 -1.68
N SER A 220 0.70 -14.39 -1.73
CA SER A 220 1.37 -13.77 -0.58
C SER A 220 0.41 -13.31 0.50
N VAL A 221 0.97 -13.12 1.71
CA VAL A 221 0.28 -12.48 2.84
C VAL A 221 -0.32 -11.15 2.36
N PHE A 222 -1.59 -10.92 2.73
CA PHE A 222 -2.35 -9.70 2.41
C PHE A 222 -2.58 -9.39 0.92
N ALA A 223 -2.30 -10.33 0.01
CA ALA A 223 -2.36 -10.05 -1.43
C ALA A 223 -3.72 -9.52 -1.93
N PHE A 224 -4.84 -9.99 -1.37
CA PHE A 224 -6.20 -9.57 -1.73
C PHE A 224 -6.87 -8.72 -0.64
N VAL A 225 -6.10 -8.14 0.27
CA VAL A 225 -6.70 -7.42 1.40
C VAL A 225 -7.54 -6.25 0.93
N SER A 226 -8.80 -6.23 1.40
CA SER A 226 -9.75 -5.16 1.14
C SER A 226 -10.01 -4.87 -0.35
N CYS A 227 -9.83 -5.87 -1.23
CA CYS A 227 -10.32 -5.79 -2.60
C CYS A 227 -11.85 -5.69 -2.57
N SER A 228 -12.38 -4.55 -3.03
CA SER A 228 -13.78 -4.19 -2.83
C SER A 228 -14.71 -4.71 -3.93
N GLY A 229 -14.21 -4.81 -5.17
CA GLY A 229 -14.99 -5.25 -6.33
C GLY A 229 -14.96 -6.75 -6.62
N LEU A 230 -13.95 -7.47 -6.13
CA LEU A 230 -13.72 -8.89 -6.47
C LEU A 230 -14.60 -9.82 -5.63
N LYS A 231 -15.44 -10.63 -6.30
CA LYS A 231 -16.41 -11.54 -5.69
C LYS A 231 -16.02 -13.00 -5.85
N THR A 232 -15.50 -13.38 -7.01
CA THR A 232 -15.17 -14.77 -7.34
C THR A 232 -13.69 -14.90 -7.68
N ILE A 233 -13.02 -15.92 -7.13
CA ILE A 233 -11.64 -16.26 -7.50
C ILE A 233 -11.54 -17.74 -7.87
N THR A 234 -10.91 -18.01 -9.01
CA THR A 234 -10.50 -19.37 -9.41
C THR A 234 -9.01 -19.56 -9.21
N LEU A 235 -8.61 -20.53 -8.39
CA LEU A 235 -7.21 -20.90 -8.16
C LEU A 235 -6.74 -21.93 -9.20
N PRO A 236 -5.54 -21.78 -9.78
CA PRO A 236 -5.01 -22.66 -10.82
C PRO A 236 -4.59 -24.04 -10.27
N MET A 237 -4.31 -24.99 -11.18
CA MET A 237 -3.76 -26.31 -10.83
C MET A 237 -2.32 -26.21 -10.30
N SER A 238 -1.59 -25.17 -10.69
CA SER A 238 -0.24 -24.89 -10.18
C SER A 238 -0.22 -24.40 -8.74
N MET A 239 -1.35 -24.01 -8.16
CA MET A 239 -1.40 -23.42 -6.81
C MET A 239 -0.92 -24.42 -5.76
N LYS A 240 0.07 -24.00 -4.96
CA LYS A 240 0.68 -24.78 -3.88
C LYS A 240 0.44 -24.16 -2.51
N GLN A 241 0.41 -22.83 -2.42
CA GLN A 241 0.39 -22.12 -1.14
C GLN A 241 -0.49 -20.87 -1.19
N VAL A 242 -1.30 -20.68 -0.14
CA VAL A 242 -2.00 -19.43 0.15
C VAL A 242 -1.60 -19.01 1.55
N ASP A 243 -0.89 -17.89 1.66
CA ASP A 243 -0.43 -17.42 2.95
C ASP A 243 -1.60 -16.98 3.86
N ASN A 244 -1.34 -16.99 5.17
CA ASN A 244 -2.27 -16.48 6.16
C ASN A 244 -2.59 -15.00 5.87
N GLY A 245 -3.84 -14.57 6.09
CA GLY A 245 -4.28 -13.21 5.80
C GLY A 245 -4.37 -12.83 4.31
N ALA A 246 -4.05 -13.72 3.36
CA ALA A 246 -4.08 -13.43 1.92
C ALA A 246 -5.39 -12.79 1.45
N PHE A 247 -6.53 -13.20 2.00
CA PHE A 247 -7.87 -12.70 1.65
C PHE A 247 -8.51 -11.86 2.75
N ALA A 248 -7.76 -11.43 3.77
CA ALA A 248 -8.34 -10.74 4.92
C ALA A 248 -9.09 -9.45 4.50
N TYR A 249 -10.27 -9.21 5.10
CA TYR A 249 -11.13 -8.06 4.76
C TYR A 249 -11.56 -7.94 3.28
N SER A 250 -11.39 -8.98 2.46
CA SER A 250 -11.78 -8.94 1.04
C SER A 250 -13.29 -9.06 0.84
N SER A 251 -13.80 -8.58 -0.30
CA SER A 251 -15.17 -8.79 -0.75
C SER A 251 -15.41 -10.16 -1.40
N VAL A 252 -14.39 -11.01 -1.49
CA VAL A 252 -14.50 -12.33 -2.12
C VAL A 252 -15.56 -13.15 -1.38
N ARG A 253 -16.51 -13.70 -2.13
CA ARG A 253 -17.59 -14.57 -1.64
C ARG A 253 -17.45 -16.00 -2.16
N LYS A 254 -16.86 -16.18 -3.33
CA LYS A 254 -16.78 -17.49 -3.99
C LYS A 254 -15.35 -17.85 -4.34
N LEU A 255 -14.95 -19.06 -3.98
CA LEU A 255 -13.67 -19.65 -4.39
C LEU A 255 -13.93 -20.88 -5.24
N ILE A 256 -13.16 -21.02 -6.31
CA ILE A 256 -13.13 -22.22 -7.14
C ILE A 256 -11.73 -22.79 -7.05
N LEU A 257 -11.61 -23.96 -6.45
CA LEU A 257 -10.35 -24.68 -6.31
C LEU A 257 -10.30 -25.75 -7.40
N LYS A 258 -9.23 -25.74 -8.20
CA LYS A 258 -9.03 -26.82 -9.19
C LYS A 258 -8.35 -28.06 -8.60
N ARG A 259 -7.72 -27.92 -7.43
CA ARG A 259 -7.03 -28.99 -6.68
C ARG A 259 -7.04 -28.68 -5.19
N ASP A 260 -6.73 -29.70 -4.38
CA ASP A 260 -6.44 -29.51 -2.96
C ASP A 260 -5.15 -28.70 -2.76
N ILE A 261 -5.29 -27.69 -1.90
CA ILE A 261 -4.26 -26.74 -1.47
C ILE A 261 -4.28 -26.82 0.05
N ASN A 262 -3.39 -27.65 0.59
CA ASN A 262 -3.29 -27.86 2.02
C ASN A 262 -1.95 -27.31 2.53
N PRO A 263 -1.93 -26.44 3.56
CA PRO A 263 -3.09 -25.90 4.27
C PRO A 263 -3.65 -24.63 3.63
N LEU A 264 -4.94 -24.63 3.29
CA LEU A 264 -5.76 -23.42 3.22
C LEU A 264 -6.47 -23.28 4.57
N THR A 265 -6.09 -22.29 5.36
CA THR A 265 -6.59 -22.15 6.74
C THR A 265 -7.64 -21.06 6.86
N VAL A 266 -8.42 -21.09 7.95
CA VAL A 266 -9.32 -20.00 8.32
C VAL A 266 -8.60 -18.66 8.44
N ILE A 267 -7.30 -18.68 8.80
CA ILE A 267 -6.47 -17.48 8.97
C ILE A 267 -6.22 -16.81 7.60
N SER A 268 -6.15 -17.57 6.51
CA SER A 268 -6.09 -17.01 5.14
C SER A 268 -7.28 -16.09 4.82
N PHE A 269 -8.42 -16.29 5.51
CA PHE A 269 -9.68 -15.56 5.33
C PHE A 269 -10.09 -14.74 6.54
N TYR A 270 -9.14 -14.31 7.39
CA TYR A 270 -9.46 -13.55 8.59
C TYR A 270 -10.40 -12.36 8.28
N LEU A 271 -11.60 -12.37 8.87
CA LEU A 271 -12.68 -11.39 8.64
C LEU A 271 -13.15 -11.24 7.18
N ALA A 272 -12.88 -12.23 6.33
CA ALA A 272 -13.47 -12.35 5.00
C ALA A 272 -14.69 -13.29 5.05
N TYR A 273 -15.77 -12.89 4.36
CA TYR A 273 -17.00 -13.67 4.32
C TYR A 273 -17.05 -14.50 3.03
N ILE A 274 -16.49 -15.71 3.04
CA ILE A 274 -16.70 -16.68 1.96
C ILE A 274 -18.10 -17.29 2.11
N ASP A 275 -18.89 -17.33 1.05
CA ASP A 275 -20.22 -17.96 1.00
C ASP A 275 -20.15 -19.36 0.38
N GLU A 276 -19.26 -19.56 -0.60
CA GLU A 276 -19.19 -20.80 -1.38
C GLU A 276 -17.73 -21.15 -1.75
N ILE A 277 -17.37 -22.42 -1.58
CA ILE A 277 -16.11 -23.01 -2.05
C ILE A 277 -16.46 -24.17 -2.97
N LEU A 278 -16.11 -24.05 -4.25
CA LEU A 278 -16.28 -25.10 -5.24
C LEU A 278 -15.00 -25.90 -5.38
N VAL A 279 -15.10 -27.23 -5.23
CA VAL A 279 -13.98 -28.18 -5.41
C VAL A 279 -14.40 -29.29 -6.36
N PRO A 280 -13.47 -29.99 -7.06
CA PRO A 280 -13.84 -31.08 -7.95
C PRO A 280 -14.59 -32.18 -7.18
N ASN A 281 -15.67 -32.71 -7.77
CA ASN A 281 -16.49 -33.77 -7.15
C ASN A 281 -15.66 -34.94 -6.59
N SER A 282 -14.53 -35.29 -7.22
CA SER A 282 -13.66 -36.39 -6.82
C SER A 282 -12.96 -36.21 -5.47
N VAL A 283 -12.85 -34.98 -4.96
CA VAL A 283 -12.08 -34.65 -3.74
C VAL A 283 -12.92 -33.97 -2.66
N VAL A 284 -14.23 -33.76 -2.87
CA VAL A 284 -15.13 -33.09 -1.90
C VAL A 284 -15.00 -33.69 -0.49
N SER A 285 -14.98 -35.02 -0.38
CA SER A 285 -14.86 -35.72 0.90
C SER A 285 -13.55 -35.44 1.62
N ASP A 286 -12.44 -35.28 0.89
CA ASP A 286 -11.12 -35.02 1.48
C ASP A 286 -11.10 -33.65 2.15
N TYR A 287 -11.69 -32.64 1.50
CA TYR A 287 -11.81 -31.29 2.05
C TYR A 287 -12.73 -31.22 3.27
N ILE A 288 -13.90 -31.88 3.21
CA ILE A 288 -14.88 -31.86 4.30
C ILE A 288 -14.29 -32.46 5.59
N ASN A 289 -13.45 -33.50 5.46
CA ASN A 289 -12.87 -34.20 6.60
C ASN A 289 -11.58 -33.55 7.12
N HIS A 290 -11.02 -32.58 6.40
CA HIS A 290 -9.74 -31.99 6.77
C HIS A 290 -9.89 -30.84 7.78
N TYR A 291 -9.06 -30.86 8.83
CA TYR A 291 -9.18 -29.94 9.97
C TYR A 291 -9.15 -28.45 9.57
N SER A 292 -8.29 -28.08 8.62
CA SER A 292 -8.14 -26.69 8.15
C SER A 292 -9.45 -26.08 7.59
N TYR A 293 -10.35 -26.92 7.09
CA TYR A 293 -11.62 -26.50 6.48
C TYR A 293 -12.81 -26.66 7.42
N LYS A 294 -12.63 -27.15 8.65
CA LYS A 294 -13.73 -27.47 9.58
C LYS A 294 -14.72 -26.32 9.78
N ALA A 295 -14.24 -25.08 9.80
CA ALA A 295 -15.08 -23.89 9.93
C ALA A 295 -15.81 -23.47 8.63
N MET A 296 -15.45 -24.06 7.49
CA MET A 296 -15.95 -23.74 6.15
C MET A 296 -16.70 -24.90 5.49
N VAL A 297 -16.74 -26.09 6.11
CA VAL A 297 -17.36 -27.31 5.54
C VAL A 297 -18.75 -27.07 4.95
N ALA A 298 -19.63 -26.33 5.65
CA ALA A 298 -20.98 -26.05 5.19
C ALA A 298 -21.06 -25.24 3.87
N LYS A 299 -19.94 -24.66 3.43
CA LYS A 299 -19.81 -23.83 2.23
C LYS A 299 -19.18 -24.59 1.05
N ILE A 300 -18.67 -25.80 1.29
CA ILE A 300 -17.97 -26.61 0.29
C ILE A 300 -19.01 -27.36 -0.56
N LYS A 301 -18.91 -27.22 -1.88
CA LYS A 301 -19.73 -27.95 -2.85
C LYS A 301 -18.87 -28.54 -3.96
N GLY A 302 -19.32 -29.67 -4.49
CA GLY A 302 -18.74 -30.26 -5.69
C GLY A 302 -19.20 -29.56 -6.96
N TYR A 303 -18.33 -29.50 -7.96
CA TYR A 303 -18.67 -29.17 -9.35
C TYR A 303 -18.19 -30.26 -10.31
#